data_AF-A0A9W8IWA3-F1
#
_entry.id   AF-A0A9W8IWA3-F1
#
_cell.length_a   1.000
_cell.length_b   1.000
_cell.length_c   1.000
_cell.angle_alpha   90.00
_cell.angle_beta   90.00
_cell.angle_gamma   90.00
#
_symmetry.space_group_name_H-M   'P 1'
#
loop_
_entity.id
_entity.type
_entity.pdbx_description
1 polymer ?
#
loop_
_entity_poly.entity_id
_entity_poly.type
_entity_poly.pdbx_seq_one_letter_code
_entity_poly.pdbx_strand_id
1 'polypeptide(L)'
;MLFSLETSSIWRSSVGLPAGPKHQLYLPVHASSFFSPERRVQWEMVFHSDIFESVRKICPPITDILYLIQCLLTGLVTVAFEEHLPQGIYRTSRGLPPVAWVNENEAALTEIFGVSHFKALRKACSDTKASYNLQILR
;
A
#
# COMPACT_ATOMS: atom_id res chain seq x y z
N MET A 1 2.52 0.68 -21.04
CA MET A 1 1.47 1.66 -20.70
C MET A 1 1.37 1.72 -19.18
N LEU A 2 1.32 2.92 -18.60
CA LEU A 2 1.21 3.15 -17.15
C LEU A 2 -0.11 3.91 -16.89
N PHE A 3 -0.81 3.58 -15.81
CA PHE A 3 -1.93 4.37 -15.31
C PHE A 3 -1.38 5.48 -14.42
N SER A 4 -1.80 6.72 -14.64
CA SER A 4 -1.34 7.88 -13.86
C SER A 4 -2.44 8.38 -12.92
N LEU A 5 -2.11 8.49 -11.64
CA LEU A 5 -2.92 9.17 -10.64
C LEU A 5 -2.31 10.54 -10.39
N GLU A 6 -3.10 11.60 -10.52
CA GLU A 6 -2.64 12.96 -10.29
C GLU A 6 -3.38 13.56 -9.09
N THR A 7 -2.64 14.20 -8.18
CA THR A 7 -3.21 14.96 -7.07
C THR A 7 -2.46 16.27 -6.85
N SER A 8 -3.11 17.24 -6.21
CA SER A 8 -2.47 18.50 -5.81
C SER A 8 -1.28 18.23 -4.89
N SER A 9 -0.28 19.13 -4.87
CA SER A 9 0.85 19.04 -3.94
C SER A 9 0.35 18.83 -2.51
N ILE A 10 0.98 17.92 -1.76
CA ILE A 10 0.69 17.74 -0.33
C ILE A 10 1.21 18.92 0.51
N TRP A 11 2.16 19.68 -0.04
CA TRP A 11 2.73 20.86 0.60
C TRP A 11 1.85 22.07 0.33
N ARG A 12 1.52 22.79 1.40
CA ARG A 12 0.75 24.03 1.36
C ARG A 12 1.62 25.19 1.85
N SER A 13 1.52 26.33 1.19
CA SER A 13 2.16 27.57 1.62
C SER A 13 1.45 28.14 2.85
N SER A 14 2.03 29.15 3.49
CA SER A 14 1.42 29.88 4.60
C SER A 14 0.07 30.52 4.26
N VAL A 15 -0.25 30.69 2.97
CA VAL A 15 -1.52 31.21 2.46
C VAL A 15 -2.45 30.12 1.90
N GLY A 16 -2.14 28.83 2.15
CA GLY A 16 -2.98 27.70 1.78
C GLY A 16 -2.92 27.27 0.31
N LEU A 17 -2.01 27.83 -0.48
CA LEU A 17 -1.82 27.46 -1.89
C LEU A 17 -0.87 26.25 -2.02
N PRO A 18 -0.98 25.43 -3.08
CA PRO A 18 -0.02 24.36 -3.34
C PRO A 18 1.41 24.91 -3.46
N ALA A 19 2.31 24.45 -2.60
CA ALA A 19 3.71 24.90 -2.52
C ALA A 19 4.68 23.95 -3.25
N GLY A 20 4.20 23.21 -4.25
CA GLY A 20 5.00 22.27 -5.01
C GLY A 20 4.30 21.78 -6.28
N PRO A 21 5.00 20.99 -7.12
CA PRO A 21 4.40 20.38 -8.29
C PRO A 21 3.28 19.41 -7.88
N LYS A 22 2.38 19.12 -8.84
CA LYS A 22 1.38 18.07 -8.65
C LYS A 22 2.06 16.72 -8.45
N HIS A 23 1.53 15.91 -7.56
CA HIS A 23 2.03 14.55 -7.40
C HIS A 23 1.41 13.67 -8.47
N GLN A 24 2.26 12.92 -9.16
CA GLN A 24 1.85 11.92 -10.15
C GLN A 24 2.40 10.57 -9.72
N LEU A 25 1.51 9.60 -9.48
CA LEU A 25 1.86 8.21 -9.23
C LEU A 25 1.56 7.40 -10.50
N TYR A 26 2.58 6.75 -11.03
CA TYR A 26 2.46 5.89 -12.21
C TYR A 26 2.50 4.43 -11.80
N LEU A 27 1.42 3.69 -12.11
CA LEU A 27 1.30 2.26 -11.84
C LEU A 27 1.22 1.47 -13.15
N PRO A 28 1.63 0.19 -13.15
CA PRO A 28 1.60 -0.59 -14.38
C PRO A 28 0.17 -0.96 -14.73
N VAL A 29 -0.15 -0.92 -16.02
CA VAL A 29 -1.45 -1.39 -16.53
C VAL A 29 -1.62 -2.90 -16.34
N HIS A 30 -0.51 -3.66 -16.33
CA HIS A 30 -0.52 -5.10 -16.14
C HIS A 30 0.24 -5.51 -14.88
N ALA A 31 -0.38 -6.34 -14.04
CA ALA A 31 0.21 -6.86 -12.81
C ALA A 31 1.52 -7.64 -13.06
N SER A 32 1.67 -8.27 -14.24
CA SER A 32 2.90 -8.95 -14.65
C SER A 32 4.14 -8.06 -14.57
N SER A 33 3.97 -6.73 -14.71
CA SER A 33 5.05 -5.78 -14.60
C SER A 33 5.68 -5.71 -13.21
N PHE A 34 4.97 -6.09 -12.14
CA PHE A 34 5.53 -6.15 -10.80
C PHE A 34 6.46 -7.36 -10.61
N PHE A 35 6.32 -8.38 -11.46
CA PHE A 35 7.13 -9.60 -11.44
C PHE A 35 8.31 -9.56 -12.42
N SER A 36 8.42 -8.50 -13.24
CA SER A 36 9.52 -8.31 -14.20
C SER A 36 10.80 -7.91 -13.45
N PRO A 37 11.87 -8.73 -13.45
CA PRO A 37 13.12 -8.42 -12.76
C PRO A 37 13.75 -7.10 -13.26
N GLU A 38 13.57 -6.79 -14.54
CA GLU A 38 14.12 -5.59 -15.19
C GLU A 38 13.49 -4.31 -14.66
N ARG A 39 12.27 -4.40 -14.10
CA ARG A 39 11.53 -3.27 -13.53
C ARG A 39 11.58 -3.22 -12.01
N ARG A 40 12.30 -4.14 -11.37
CA ARG A 40 12.43 -4.20 -9.91
C ARG A 40 12.87 -2.87 -9.32
N VAL A 41 13.98 -2.32 -9.82
CA VAL A 41 14.54 -1.04 -9.34
C VAL A 41 13.54 0.09 -9.54
N GLN A 42 12.80 0.09 -10.66
CA GLN A 42 11.77 1.08 -10.91
C GLN A 42 10.65 1.04 -9.86
N TRP A 43 10.18 -0.15 -9.49
CA TRP A 43 9.14 -0.29 -8.47
C TRP A 43 9.65 0.01 -7.06
N GLU A 44 10.88 -0.40 -6.75
CA GLU A 44 11.54 0.00 -5.50
C GLU A 44 11.62 1.52 -5.38
N MET A 45 12.00 2.24 -6.46
CA MET A 45 12.01 3.71 -6.46
C MET A 45 10.62 4.32 -6.24
N VAL A 46 9.56 3.72 -6.78
CA VAL A 46 8.19 4.23 -6.57
C VAL A 46 7.74 3.99 -5.14
N PHE A 47 7.77 2.74 -4.68
CA PHE A 47 7.17 2.35 -3.39
C PHE A 47 8.04 2.69 -2.17
N HIS A 48 9.35 2.78 -2.32
CA HIS A 48 10.27 3.18 -1.25
C HIS A 48 10.63 4.67 -1.29
N SER A 49 10.04 5.46 -2.18
CA SER A 49 10.23 6.92 -2.14
C SER A 49 9.54 7.53 -0.92
N ASP A 50 10.19 8.54 -0.34
CA ASP A 50 9.62 9.38 0.74
C ASP A 50 8.28 10.00 0.34
N ILE A 51 8.10 10.24 -0.98
CA ILE A 51 6.85 10.74 -1.56
C ILE A 51 5.75 9.70 -1.36
N PHE A 52 5.96 8.43 -1.73
CA PHE A 52 4.92 7.41 -1.55
C PHE A 52 4.60 7.19 -0.06
N GLU A 53 5.61 7.21 0.81
CA GLU A 53 5.41 7.05 2.25
C GLU A 53 4.56 8.17 2.87
N SER A 54 4.79 9.41 2.44
CA SER A 54 4.03 10.57 2.90
C SER A 54 2.64 10.61 2.27
N VAL A 55 2.58 10.41 0.95
CA VAL A 55 1.34 10.55 0.17
C VAL A 55 0.35 9.46 0.53
N ARG A 56 0.76 8.21 0.80
CA ARG A 56 -0.19 7.17 1.23
C ARG A 56 -0.93 7.57 2.51
N LYS A 57 -0.26 8.26 3.44
CA LYS A 57 -0.86 8.70 4.71
C LYS A 57 -1.87 9.85 4.53
N ILE A 58 -1.71 10.66 3.48
CA ILE A 58 -2.45 11.93 3.29
C ILE A 58 -3.48 11.84 2.15
N CYS A 59 -3.30 10.91 1.20
CA CYS A 59 -4.14 10.74 0.02
C CYS A 59 -4.87 9.38 0.08
N PRO A 60 -6.16 9.37 0.50
CA PRO A 60 -6.92 8.13 0.65
C PRO A 60 -6.93 7.24 -0.60
N PRO A 61 -7.11 7.76 -1.84
CA PRO A 61 -7.09 6.92 -3.04
C PRO A 61 -5.80 6.12 -3.25
N ILE A 62 -4.65 6.67 -2.82
CA ILE A 62 -3.36 5.96 -2.94
C ILE A 62 -3.27 4.84 -1.91
N THR A 63 -3.82 5.05 -0.72
CA THR A 63 -3.97 4.01 0.29
C THR A 63 -4.95 2.92 -0.16
N ASP A 64 -6.07 3.28 -0.77
CA ASP A 64 -7.04 2.31 -1.30
C ASP A 64 -6.40 1.43 -2.38
N ILE A 65 -5.58 2.01 -3.27
CA ILE A 65 -4.89 1.26 -4.31
C ILE A 65 -3.86 0.29 -3.71
N LEU A 66 -3.12 0.71 -2.69
CA LEU A 66 -2.22 -0.18 -1.97
C LEU A 66 -2.99 -1.37 -1.37
N TYR A 67 -4.15 -1.12 -0.75
CA TYR A 67 -4.98 -2.17 -0.16
C TYR A 67 -5.59 -3.10 -1.22
N LEU A 68 -6.04 -2.56 -2.35
CA LEU A 68 -6.49 -3.35 -3.49
C LEU A 68 -5.38 -4.26 -4.02
N ILE A 69 -4.14 -3.76 -4.15
CA ILE A 69 -2.99 -4.58 -4.54
C ILE A 69 -2.74 -5.68 -3.51
N GLN A 70 -2.84 -5.39 -2.21
CA GLN A 70 -2.70 -6.41 -1.15
C GLN A 70 -3.80 -7.48 -1.20
N CYS A 71 -5.01 -7.13 -1.63
CA CYS A 71 -6.10 -8.10 -1.85
C CYS A 71 -5.87 -8.95 -3.09
N LEU A 72 -5.50 -8.32 -4.21
CA LEU A 72 -5.42 -8.97 -5.53
C LEU A 72 -4.14 -9.79 -5.71
N LEU A 73 -3.04 -9.31 -5.12
CA LEU A 73 -1.68 -9.82 -5.30
C LEU A 73 -1.03 -9.95 -3.92
N THR A 74 -1.61 -10.80 -3.08
CA THR A 74 -1.16 -11.02 -1.69
C THR A 74 0.35 -11.30 -1.63
N GLY A 75 1.05 -10.57 -0.77
CA GLY A 75 2.49 -10.71 -0.58
C GLY A 75 3.36 -9.97 -1.60
N LEU A 76 2.77 -9.37 -2.64
CA LEU A 76 3.52 -8.57 -3.60
C LEU A 76 4.01 -7.24 -3.01
N VAL A 77 3.16 -6.57 -2.25
CA VAL A 77 3.49 -5.31 -1.56
C VAL A 77 3.21 -5.46 -0.07
N THR A 78 4.22 -5.13 0.73
CA THR A 78 4.11 -5.12 2.20
C THR A 78 4.38 -3.72 2.72
N VAL A 79 3.69 -3.35 3.79
CA VAL A 79 3.99 -2.12 4.53
C VAL A 79 4.80 -2.52 5.74
N ALA A 80 6.04 -2.04 5.83
CA ALA A 80 6.89 -2.23 6.99
C ALA A 80 6.93 -0.95 7.84
N PHE A 81 6.95 -1.14 9.15
CA PHE A 81 7.27 -0.12 10.14
C PHE A 81 8.50 -0.58 10.92
N GLU A 82 9.49 0.30 11.05
CA GLU A 82 10.72 0.03 11.77
C GLU A 82 10.80 0.89 13.02
N GLU A 83 10.99 0.23 14.15
CA GLU A 83 11.17 0.87 15.45
C GLU A 83 12.61 0.64 15.93
N HIS A 84 13.30 1.74 16.25
CA HIS A 84 14.67 1.70 16.76
C HIS A 84 14.63 1.69 18.28
N LEU A 85 14.88 0.52 18.88
CA LEU A 85 14.95 0.35 20.34
C LEU A 85 16.41 0.11 20.77
N PRO A 86 16.76 0.34 22.05
CA PRO A 86 18.13 0.10 22.55
C PRO A 86 18.65 -1.31 22.30
N GLN A 87 17.76 -2.30 22.16
CA GLN A 87 18.09 -3.72 21.96
C GLN A 87 18.20 -4.13 20.48
N GLY A 88 17.88 -3.24 19.52
CA GLY A 88 17.92 -3.54 18.10
C GLY A 88 16.78 -2.87 17.31
N ILE A 89 16.71 -3.16 16.00
CA ILE A 89 15.67 -2.63 15.12
C ILE A 89 14.56 -3.66 14.98
N TYR A 90 13.34 -3.26 15.34
CA TYR A 90 12.14 -4.09 15.25
C TYR A 90 11.36 -3.71 14.00
N ARG A 91 11.26 -4.62 13.04
CA ARG A 91 10.49 -4.43 11.81
C ARG A 91 9.17 -5.19 11.90
N THR A 92 8.06 -4.46 11.92
CA THR A 92 6.71 -5.02 11.79
C THR A 92 6.23 -4.82 10.36
N SER A 93 5.93 -5.89 9.63
CA SER A 93 5.38 -5.81 8.27
C SER A 93 3.95 -6.34 8.19
N ARG A 94 3.14 -5.75 7.31
CA ARG A 94 1.77 -6.17 7.01
C ARG A 94 1.61 -6.42 5.51
N GLY A 95 1.22 -7.63 5.15
CA GLY A 95 1.00 -8.06 3.76
C GLY A 95 -0.45 -8.06 3.29
N LEU A 96 -1.39 -7.81 4.22
CA LEU A 96 -2.83 -7.74 3.98
C LEU A 96 -3.38 -6.36 4.36
N PRO A 97 -4.52 -5.93 3.80
CA PRO A 97 -5.14 -4.66 4.17
C PRO A 97 -5.70 -4.71 5.61
N PRO A 98 -5.93 -3.55 6.27
CA PRO A 98 -6.63 -3.49 7.55
C PRO A 98 -8.03 -4.09 7.43
N VAL A 99 -8.42 -4.91 8.41
CA VAL A 99 -9.78 -5.49 8.46
C VAL A 99 -10.88 -4.43 8.47
N ALA A 100 -10.65 -3.26 9.10
CA ALA A 100 -11.60 -2.16 9.11
C ALA A 100 -11.92 -1.67 7.69
N TRP A 101 -10.88 -1.43 6.88
CA TRP A 101 -11.04 -1.04 5.48
C TRP A 101 -11.75 -2.13 4.65
N VAL A 102 -11.44 -3.41 4.90
CA VAL A 102 -12.13 -4.54 4.22
C VAL A 102 -13.62 -4.56 4.55
N ASN A 103 -13.99 -4.29 5.80
CA ASN A 103 -15.40 -4.24 6.21
C ASN A 103 -16.13 -3.03 5.61
N GLU A 104 -15.49 -1.87 5.57
CA GLU A 104 -16.04 -0.65 4.96
C GLU A 104 -16.31 -0.82 3.46
N ASN A 105 -15.51 -1.63 2.78
CA ASN A 105 -15.58 -1.86 1.34
C ASN A 105 -16.23 -3.22 0.98
N GLU A 106 -16.96 -3.86 1.90
CA GLU A 106 -17.50 -5.21 1.74
C GLU A 106 -18.30 -5.40 0.44
N ALA A 107 -19.17 -4.45 0.10
CA ALA A 107 -20.02 -4.55 -1.10
C ALA A 107 -19.19 -4.63 -2.38
N ALA A 108 -18.25 -3.71 -2.57
CA ALA A 108 -17.39 -3.65 -3.75
C ALA A 108 -16.42 -4.85 -3.81
N LEU A 109 -15.84 -5.23 -2.68
CA LEU A 109 -14.93 -6.38 -2.63
C LEU A 109 -15.68 -7.70 -2.89
N THR A 110 -16.93 -7.82 -2.43
CA THR A 110 -17.78 -8.98 -2.72
C THR A 110 -18.15 -9.06 -4.20
N GLU A 111 -18.36 -7.92 -4.87
CA GLU A 111 -18.57 -7.87 -6.32
C GLU A 111 -17.32 -8.34 -7.09
N ILE A 112 -16.14 -7.88 -6.69
CA ILE A 112 -14.86 -8.18 -7.36
C ILE A 112 -14.46 -9.64 -7.15
N PHE A 113 -14.50 -10.13 -5.90
CA PHE A 113 -13.96 -11.45 -5.54
C PHE A 113 -15.03 -12.55 -5.50
N GLY A 114 -16.30 -12.19 -5.40
CA GLY A 114 -17.36 -13.11 -5.02
C GLY A 114 -17.38 -13.41 -3.52
N VAL A 115 -18.54 -13.86 -3.03
CA VAL A 115 -18.81 -14.06 -1.60
C VAL A 115 -17.82 -15.03 -0.93
N SER A 116 -17.45 -16.12 -1.61
CA SER A 116 -16.56 -17.15 -1.06
C SER A 116 -15.15 -16.60 -0.80
N HIS A 117 -14.56 -15.96 -1.81
CA HIS A 117 -13.22 -15.40 -1.72
C HIS A 117 -13.16 -14.17 -0.80
N PHE A 118 -14.20 -13.33 -0.80
CA PHE A 118 -14.31 -12.23 0.16
C PHE A 118 -14.28 -12.73 1.61
N LYS A 119 -15.06 -13.78 1.94
CA LYS A 119 -15.05 -14.36 3.30
C LYS A 119 -13.67 -14.90 3.68
N ALA A 120 -12.96 -15.55 2.75
CA ALA A 120 -11.60 -16.03 2.99
C ALA A 120 -10.62 -14.88 3.23
N LEU A 121 -10.67 -13.84 2.39
CA LEU A 121 -9.87 -12.62 2.53
C LEU A 121 -10.13 -11.95 3.89
N ARG A 122 -11.39 -11.68 4.23
CA ARG A 122 -11.78 -11.05 5.49
C ARG A 122 -11.30 -11.85 6.70
N LYS A 123 -11.39 -13.19 6.65
CA LYS A 123 -10.88 -14.08 7.69
C LYS A 123 -9.36 -13.93 7.84
N ALA A 124 -8.62 -13.91 6.74
CA ALA A 124 -7.17 -13.74 6.76
C ALA A 124 -6.77 -12.36 7.32
N CYS A 125 -7.43 -11.28 6.90
CA CYS A 125 -7.18 -9.92 7.40
C CYS A 125 -7.52 -9.75 8.90
N SER A 126 -8.41 -10.58 9.43
CA SER A 126 -8.75 -10.60 10.87
C SER A 126 -7.74 -11.37 11.72
N ASP A 127 -6.94 -12.24 11.12
CA ASP A 127 -5.92 -13.03 11.83
C ASP A 127 -4.60 -12.25 11.89
N THR A 128 -4.21 -11.83 13.09
CA THR A 128 -2.97 -11.10 13.33
C THR A 128 -1.73 -11.89 12.90
N LYS A 129 -1.71 -13.21 13.09
CA LYS A 129 -0.55 -14.04 12.71
C LYS A 129 -0.42 -14.19 11.21
N ALA A 130 -1.54 -14.19 10.49
CA ALA A 130 -1.56 -14.25 9.04
C ALA A 130 -1.26 -12.88 8.39
N SER A 131 -1.71 -11.80 9.03
CA SER A 131 -1.63 -10.45 8.49
C SER A 131 -0.31 -9.74 8.78
N TYR A 132 0.33 -10.04 9.91
CA TYR A 132 1.52 -9.35 10.39
C TYR A 132 2.71 -10.29 10.56
N ASN A 133 3.92 -9.76 10.33
CA ASN A 133 5.18 -10.42 10.60
C ASN A 133 6.09 -9.48 11.40
N LEU A 134 6.68 -9.99 12.48
CA LEU A 134 7.65 -9.26 13.30
C LEU A 134 9.05 -9.85 13.09
N GLN A 135 10.01 -9.00 12.75
CA GLN A 135 11.42 -9.35 12.60
C GLN A 135 12.28 -8.49 13.51
N ILE A 136 13.30 -9.10 14.13
CA ILE A 136 14.31 -8.40 14.90
C ILE A 136 15.58 -8.39 14.05
N LEU A 137 15.96 -7.20 13.58
CA LEU A 137 17.18 -7.00 12.81
C LEU A 137 18.30 -6.69 13.81
N ARG A 138 19.33 -7.53 13.79
CA ARG A 138 20.54 -7.38 14.62
C ARG A 138 21.57 -6.51 13.90
#